data_AF-A0A2H6A9G8-F1
#
_entry.id   AF-A0A2H6A9G8-F1
#
_cell.length_a   1.000
_cell.length_b   1.000
_cell.length_c   1.000
_cell.angle_alpha   90.00
_cell.angle_beta   90.00
_cell.angle_gamma   90.00
#
_symmetry.space_group_name_H-M   'P 1'
#
loop_
_entity.id
_entity.type
_entity.pdbx_description
1 polymer ?
#
loop_
_entity_poly.entity_id
_entity_poly.type
_entity_poly.pdbx_seq_one_letter_code
_entity_poly.pdbx_strand_id
1 'polypeptide(L)'
;MAKYFDEEKWIKILKQPDWYLEIIDEIRSLRELANKNKNPEIIEEIYQFFEKQLEDNKIALAKEGPNWDKERKPIDTIVIHHTSLPPGITWQRLSAIQLINIYATYYANPYYEEEKHLKGKPIYSGHFRNGKQVFYTYHWLIRMDGSWERLLNDDEIGWQAGNWEINCRSIAICLDNDFENSSPPDFLLESIAKLIKEKYPQVKPERIFGHLEIKPKITCPGNKFLTDWKPKLIELL
;
A
#
# COMPACT_ATOMS: atom_id res chain seq x y z
N MET A 1 0.44 -19.84 17.16
CA MET A 1 1.61 -19.46 17.96
C MET A 1 2.69 -19.05 16.99
N ALA A 2 2.97 -17.76 16.99
CA ALA A 2 4.09 -17.18 16.27
C ALA A 2 5.41 -17.86 16.66
N LYS A 3 6.28 -18.11 15.68
CA LYS A 3 7.62 -18.65 15.85
C LYS A 3 8.64 -17.56 16.14
N TYR A 4 8.40 -16.33 15.64
CA TYR A 4 9.44 -15.30 15.58
C TYR A 4 9.21 -14.12 16.53
N PHE A 5 8.05 -14.05 17.18
CA PHE A 5 7.72 -13.01 18.15
C PHE A 5 6.77 -13.55 19.22
N ASP A 6 6.66 -12.83 20.33
CA ASP A 6 5.74 -13.16 21.41
C ASP A 6 4.31 -12.72 21.04
N GLU A 7 3.53 -13.66 20.49
CA GLU A 7 2.14 -13.44 20.06
C GLU A 7 1.25 -12.91 21.20
N GLU A 8 1.42 -13.42 22.42
CA GLU A 8 0.60 -13.01 23.57
C GLU A 8 0.93 -11.59 24.02
N LYS A 9 2.22 -11.23 24.03
CA LYS A 9 2.67 -9.86 24.28
C LYS A 9 2.09 -8.93 23.23
N TRP A 10 2.19 -9.25 21.94
CA TRP A 10 1.67 -8.40 20.87
C TRP A 10 0.14 -8.23 20.96
N ILE A 11 -0.62 -9.30 21.25
CA ILE A 11 -2.07 -9.22 21.45
C ILE A 11 -2.43 -8.26 22.61
N LYS A 12 -1.64 -8.23 23.68
CA LYS A 12 -1.86 -7.28 24.79
C LYS A 12 -1.56 -5.85 24.35
N ILE A 13 -0.49 -5.64 23.59
CA ILE A 13 -0.08 -4.32 23.09
C ILE A 13 -1.09 -3.74 22.11
N LEU A 14 -1.61 -4.54 21.17
CA LEU A 14 -2.56 -4.08 20.14
C LEU A 14 -3.86 -3.47 20.68
N LYS A 15 -4.17 -3.66 21.97
CA LYS A 15 -5.32 -3.04 22.65
C LYS A 15 -5.06 -1.59 23.05
N GLN A 16 -3.82 -1.13 23.02
CA GLN A 16 -3.45 0.24 23.37
C GLN A 16 -3.58 1.16 22.15
N PRO A 17 -4.05 2.41 22.32
CA PRO A 17 -4.20 3.35 21.20
C PRO A 17 -2.90 3.59 20.42
N ASP A 18 -1.76 3.51 21.08
CA ASP A 18 -0.43 3.79 20.56
C ASP A 18 0.42 2.51 20.37
N TRP A 19 -0.23 1.35 20.21
CA TRP A 19 0.40 0.03 20.09
C TRP A 19 1.62 -0.02 19.17
N TYR A 20 1.62 0.79 18.10
CA TYR A 20 2.67 0.84 17.10
C TYR A 20 3.98 1.39 17.65
N LEU A 21 3.97 2.24 18.67
CA LEU A 21 5.19 2.75 19.31
C LEU A 21 5.98 1.64 20.00
N GLU A 22 5.31 0.61 20.49
CA GLU A 22 5.90 -0.49 21.26
C GLU A 22 6.42 -1.64 20.39
N ILE A 23 5.92 -1.77 19.15
CA ILE A 23 6.25 -2.93 18.30
C ILE A 23 6.96 -2.59 17.00
N ILE A 24 6.95 -1.34 16.55
CA ILE A 24 7.49 -1.01 15.22
C ILE A 24 9.00 -1.26 15.12
N ASP A 25 9.73 -1.04 16.20
CA ASP A 25 11.16 -1.33 16.25
C ASP A 25 11.42 -2.85 16.27
N GLU A 26 10.60 -3.62 16.98
CA GLU A 26 10.66 -5.09 16.96
C GLU A 26 10.36 -5.63 15.54
N ILE A 27 9.32 -5.12 14.87
CA ILE A 27 9.01 -5.43 13.47
C ILE A 27 10.18 -5.08 12.54
N ARG A 28 10.85 -3.93 12.76
CA ARG A 28 12.02 -3.54 11.97
C ARG A 28 13.17 -4.52 12.16
N SER A 29 13.48 -4.91 13.39
CA SER A 29 14.50 -5.91 13.68
C SER A 29 14.17 -7.28 13.06
N LEU A 30 12.90 -7.70 13.09
CA LEU A 30 12.46 -8.94 12.43
C LEU A 30 12.61 -8.88 10.91
N ARG A 31 12.38 -7.71 10.29
CA ARG A 31 12.63 -7.52 8.85
C ARG A 31 14.09 -7.59 8.48
N GLU A 32 14.95 -6.95 9.28
CA GLU A 32 16.39 -7.03 9.09
C GLU A 32 16.87 -8.48 9.23
N LEU A 33 16.34 -9.21 10.20
CA LEU A 33 16.61 -10.64 10.39
C LEU A 33 16.14 -11.48 9.20
N ALA A 34 14.92 -11.25 8.70
CA ALA A 34 14.36 -11.91 7.53
C ALA A 34 15.25 -11.72 6.29
N ASN A 35 15.68 -10.48 6.03
CA ASN A 35 16.56 -10.17 4.91
C ASN A 35 17.94 -10.81 5.08
N LYS A 36 18.55 -10.68 6.26
CA LYS A 36 19.88 -11.23 6.56
C LYS A 36 19.92 -12.74 6.38
N ASN A 37 18.86 -13.44 6.80
CA ASN A 37 18.77 -14.89 6.75
C ASN A 37 18.09 -15.41 5.48
N LYS A 38 17.64 -14.53 4.57
CA LYS A 38 16.80 -14.88 3.41
C LYS A 38 15.59 -15.73 3.80
N ASN A 39 14.97 -15.40 4.92
CA ASN A 39 13.82 -16.12 5.47
C ASN A 39 12.53 -15.29 5.34
N PRO A 40 11.80 -15.42 4.22
CA PRO A 40 10.55 -14.68 4.01
C PRO A 40 9.43 -15.10 4.98
N GLU A 41 9.53 -16.26 5.63
CA GLU A 41 8.52 -16.76 6.57
C GLU A 41 8.31 -15.80 7.75
N ILE A 42 9.36 -15.11 8.20
CA ILE A 42 9.27 -14.11 9.28
C ILE A 42 8.31 -12.99 8.90
N ILE A 43 8.41 -12.49 7.66
CA ILE A 43 7.55 -11.41 7.16
C ILE A 43 6.12 -11.90 6.97
N GLU A 44 5.99 -13.10 6.41
CA GLU A 44 4.69 -13.73 6.18
C GLU A 44 3.93 -13.93 7.50
N GLU A 45 4.60 -14.38 8.55
CA GLU A 45 4.00 -14.58 9.86
C GLU A 45 3.55 -13.26 10.52
N ILE A 46 4.34 -12.19 10.37
CA ILE A 46 3.93 -10.84 10.81
C ILE A 46 2.66 -10.41 10.07
N TYR A 47 2.64 -10.52 8.74
CA TYR A 47 1.48 -10.09 7.96
C TYR A 47 0.23 -10.93 8.24
N GLN A 48 0.37 -12.24 8.39
CA GLN A 48 -0.72 -13.12 8.77
C GLN A 48 -1.29 -12.78 10.15
N PHE A 49 -0.42 -12.45 11.11
CA PHE A 49 -0.85 -12.01 12.42
C PHE A 49 -1.71 -10.75 12.34
N PHE A 50 -1.23 -9.69 11.68
CA PHE A 50 -1.98 -8.43 11.56
C PHE A 50 -3.25 -8.56 10.73
N GLU A 51 -3.24 -9.37 9.67
CA GLU A 51 -4.44 -9.68 8.89
C GLU A 51 -5.55 -10.23 9.79
N LYS A 52 -5.21 -11.26 10.60
CA LYS A 52 -6.15 -11.84 11.55
C LYS A 52 -6.63 -10.84 12.61
N GLN A 53 -5.70 -10.10 13.24
CA GLN A 53 -6.08 -9.15 14.29
C GLN A 53 -6.95 -8.00 13.76
N LEU A 54 -6.72 -7.57 12.52
CA LEU A 54 -7.54 -6.56 11.86
C LEU A 54 -8.93 -7.11 11.53
N GLU A 55 -9.02 -8.34 11.00
CA GLU A 55 -10.29 -9.00 10.68
C GLU A 55 -11.18 -9.19 11.93
N ASP A 56 -10.57 -9.61 13.04
CA ASP A 56 -11.20 -9.84 14.34
C ASP A 56 -11.52 -8.53 15.12
N ASN A 57 -11.21 -7.36 14.56
CA ASN A 57 -11.33 -6.05 15.20
C ASN A 57 -10.62 -5.97 16.57
N LYS A 58 -9.41 -6.55 16.68
CA LYS A 58 -8.63 -6.60 17.92
C LYS A 58 -7.57 -5.50 18.04
N ILE A 59 -7.34 -4.76 16.97
CA ILE A 59 -6.43 -3.61 16.94
C ILE A 59 -7.18 -2.37 17.42
N ALA A 60 -6.60 -1.64 18.38
CA ALA A 60 -7.10 -0.35 18.81
C ALA A 60 -6.89 0.68 17.71
N LEU A 61 -7.97 0.98 16.98
CA LEU A 61 -8.03 1.97 15.92
C LEU A 61 -9.00 3.09 16.32
N ALA A 62 -8.79 4.29 15.79
CA ALA A 62 -9.66 5.42 16.08
C ALA A 62 -10.98 5.27 15.31
N LYS A 63 -12.08 5.81 15.84
CA LYS A 63 -13.36 5.85 15.11
C LYS A 63 -13.47 7.07 14.19
N GLU A 64 -12.69 8.09 14.47
CA GLU A 64 -12.65 9.37 13.78
C GLU A 64 -11.21 9.89 13.76
N GLY A 65 -10.92 10.80 12.84
CA GLY A 65 -9.60 11.39 12.69
C GLY A 65 -9.58 12.40 11.54
N PRO A 66 -8.38 12.83 11.11
CA PRO A 66 -8.25 13.82 10.04
C PRO A 66 -8.94 13.34 8.75
N ASN A 67 -9.66 14.25 8.10
CA ASN A 67 -10.16 14.03 6.75
C ASN A 67 -9.05 14.37 5.75
N TRP A 68 -8.21 13.37 5.45
CA TRP A 68 -7.11 13.50 4.48
C TRP A 68 -7.61 13.75 3.06
N ASP A 69 -8.76 13.15 2.71
CA ASP A 69 -9.36 13.21 1.38
C ASP A 69 -9.85 14.62 1.01
N LYS A 70 -9.98 15.53 1.99
CA LYS A 70 -10.31 16.95 1.74
C LYS A 70 -9.32 17.65 0.80
N GLU A 71 -8.09 17.14 0.69
CA GLU A 71 -7.02 17.71 -0.14
C GLU A 71 -7.00 17.14 -1.55
N ARG A 72 -7.98 16.28 -1.90
CA ARG A 72 -8.09 15.67 -3.22
C ARG A 72 -8.13 16.75 -4.30
N LYS A 73 -7.24 16.61 -5.28
CA LYS A 73 -7.13 17.44 -6.47
C LYS A 73 -7.71 16.68 -7.67
N PRO A 74 -8.03 17.37 -8.78
CA PRO A 74 -8.38 16.73 -10.04
C PRO A 74 -7.34 15.68 -10.44
N ILE A 75 -7.82 14.52 -10.87
CA ILE A 75 -6.99 13.37 -11.23
C ILE A 75 -6.34 13.62 -12.57
N ASP A 76 -5.03 13.78 -12.57
CA ASP A 76 -4.24 14.01 -13.77
C ASP A 76 -2.95 13.18 -13.79
N THR A 77 -2.79 12.26 -12.83
CA THR A 77 -1.59 11.47 -12.61
C THR A 77 -1.95 10.01 -12.32
N ILE A 78 -1.19 9.07 -12.86
CA ILE A 78 -1.31 7.64 -12.53
C ILE A 78 0.03 7.15 -12.03
N VAL A 79 0.01 6.35 -10.95
CA VAL A 79 1.21 5.69 -10.42
C VAL A 79 1.04 4.18 -10.48
N ILE A 80 1.96 3.52 -11.16
CA ILE A 80 1.98 2.06 -11.32
C ILE A 80 2.81 1.42 -10.20
N HIS A 81 2.24 0.39 -9.60
CA HIS A 81 2.80 -0.41 -8.51
C HIS A 81 2.76 -1.90 -8.82
N HIS A 82 3.47 -2.68 -8.01
CA HIS A 82 3.26 -4.12 -7.86
C HIS A 82 3.13 -4.45 -6.37
N THR A 83 2.69 -5.65 -6.02
CA THR A 83 2.56 -6.05 -4.60
C THR A 83 3.88 -6.50 -3.99
N SER A 84 4.87 -6.86 -4.83
CA SER A 84 6.11 -7.54 -4.42
C SER A 84 5.84 -8.86 -3.67
N LEU A 85 4.70 -9.49 -3.97
CA LEU A 85 4.24 -10.75 -3.38
C LEU A 85 3.80 -11.70 -4.48
N PRO A 86 3.78 -13.03 -4.23
CA PRO A 86 3.13 -13.97 -5.13
C PRO A 86 1.67 -13.56 -5.42
N PRO A 87 1.13 -13.94 -6.59
CA PRO A 87 -0.21 -13.55 -6.99
C PRO A 87 -1.28 -14.16 -6.08
N GLY A 88 -2.43 -13.48 -6.00
CA GLY A 88 -3.56 -13.91 -5.18
C GLY A 88 -3.68 -13.15 -3.86
N ILE A 89 -3.13 -11.93 -3.75
CA ILE A 89 -3.25 -11.16 -2.51
C ILE A 89 -4.71 -10.84 -2.19
N THR A 90 -5.12 -11.05 -0.95
CA THR A 90 -6.45 -10.62 -0.50
C THR A 90 -6.43 -9.12 -0.16
N TRP A 91 -7.56 -8.45 -0.29
CA TRP A 91 -7.76 -7.09 0.23
C TRP A 91 -7.52 -6.98 1.75
N GLN A 92 -7.82 -8.02 2.55
CA GLN A 92 -7.48 -8.03 3.98
C GLN A 92 -5.97 -8.05 4.21
N ARG A 93 -5.25 -8.94 3.50
CA ARG A 93 -3.79 -9.00 3.54
C ARG A 93 -3.16 -7.69 3.11
N LEU A 94 -3.63 -7.11 2.01
CA LEU A 94 -3.15 -5.82 1.53
C LEU A 94 -3.38 -4.70 2.57
N SER A 95 -4.55 -4.68 3.20
CA SER A 95 -4.88 -3.75 4.28
C SER A 95 -3.93 -3.92 5.47
N ALA A 96 -3.68 -5.15 5.94
CA ALA A 96 -2.78 -5.42 7.04
C ALA A 96 -1.33 -5.00 6.74
N ILE A 97 -0.85 -5.29 5.54
CA ILE A 97 0.49 -4.87 5.08
C ILE A 97 0.63 -3.35 5.15
N GLN A 98 -0.35 -2.61 4.61
CA GLN A 98 -0.28 -1.16 4.57
C GLN A 98 -0.54 -0.49 5.92
N LEU A 99 -1.34 -1.10 6.79
CA LEU A 99 -1.46 -0.68 8.19
C LEU A 99 -0.07 -0.60 8.85
N ILE A 100 0.75 -1.64 8.70
CA ILE A 100 2.08 -1.69 9.32
C ILE A 100 3.08 -0.80 8.57
N ASN A 101 3.14 -0.93 7.24
CA ASN A 101 4.18 -0.30 6.41
C ASN A 101 4.02 1.20 6.30
N ILE A 102 2.79 1.70 6.34
CA ILE A 102 2.49 3.08 6.02
C ILE A 102 1.92 3.76 7.26
N TYR A 103 0.75 3.32 7.73
CA TYR A 103 0.03 4.04 8.77
C TYR A 103 0.74 3.98 10.12
N ALA A 104 1.13 2.80 10.59
CA ALA A 104 1.85 2.64 11.86
C ALA A 104 3.19 3.38 11.85
N THR A 105 3.92 3.30 10.74
CA THR A 105 5.19 4.03 10.57
C THR A 105 5.00 5.55 10.61
N TYR A 106 3.98 6.04 9.92
CA TYR A 106 3.67 7.47 9.92
C TYR A 106 3.18 7.95 11.28
N TYR A 107 2.25 7.24 11.94
CA TYR A 107 1.78 7.61 13.27
C TYR A 107 2.87 7.47 14.35
N ALA A 108 3.89 6.61 14.15
CA ALA A 108 5.07 6.53 15.03
C ALA A 108 5.97 7.75 14.89
N ASN A 109 6.07 8.29 13.67
CA ASN A 109 6.95 9.40 13.35
C ASN A 109 6.36 10.29 12.24
N PRO A 110 5.35 11.13 12.54
CA PRO A 110 4.77 12.03 11.55
C PRO A 110 5.85 12.98 11.05
N TYR A 111 5.95 13.18 9.74
CA TYR A 111 7.04 13.95 9.15
C TYR A 111 6.72 15.44 8.98
N TYR A 112 5.45 15.82 8.84
CA TYR A 112 5.02 17.23 8.83
C TYR A 112 4.86 17.77 10.25
N GLU A 113 5.14 19.06 10.43
CA GLU A 113 5.22 19.68 11.77
C GLU A 113 3.83 19.88 12.38
N GLU A 114 2.88 20.31 11.56
CA GLU A 114 1.47 20.45 11.89
C GLU A 114 0.82 19.14 12.34
N GLU A 115 1.40 17.99 11.99
CA GLU A 115 0.86 16.65 12.22
C GLU A 115 1.58 15.88 13.32
N LYS A 116 2.60 16.47 13.97
CA LYS A 116 3.32 15.83 15.09
C LYS A 116 2.40 15.39 16.22
N HIS A 117 1.27 16.08 16.39
CA HIS A 117 0.23 15.77 17.38
C HIS A 117 -0.47 14.40 17.16
N LEU A 118 -0.31 13.79 15.98
CA LEU A 118 -0.84 12.45 15.69
C LEU A 118 0.00 11.33 16.35
N LYS A 119 1.22 11.62 16.78
CA LYS A 119 2.05 10.63 17.48
C LYS A 119 1.40 10.22 18.80
N GLY A 120 1.34 8.92 19.04
CA GLY A 120 0.66 8.31 20.19
C GLY A 120 -0.88 8.32 20.11
N LYS A 121 -1.47 8.68 18.97
CA LYS A 121 -2.92 8.62 18.76
C LYS A 121 -3.32 7.29 18.10
N PRO A 122 -4.52 6.78 18.37
CA PRO A 122 -5.03 5.62 17.65
C PRO A 122 -5.06 5.91 16.15
N ILE A 123 -4.63 4.92 15.36
CA ILE A 123 -4.53 5.05 13.91
C ILE A 123 -5.94 5.19 13.31
N TYR A 124 -6.08 6.14 12.40
CA TYR A 124 -7.27 6.37 11.58
C TYR A 124 -6.89 6.40 10.10
N SER A 125 -7.53 5.57 9.26
CA SER A 125 -7.31 5.61 7.80
C SER A 125 -8.21 6.62 7.08
N GLY A 126 -9.41 6.86 7.59
CA GLY A 126 -10.45 7.61 6.87
C GLY A 126 -11.23 6.77 5.85
N HIS A 127 -10.80 5.54 5.56
CA HIS A 127 -11.43 4.68 4.56
C HIS A 127 -12.11 3.50 5.21
N PHE A 128 -13.38 3.28 4.84
CA PHE A 128 -14.20 2.22 5.41
C PHE A 128 -14.85 1.36 4.33
N ARG A 129 -14.92 0.05 4.58
CA ARG A 129 -15.72 -0.91 3.81
C ARG A 129 -16.53 -1.76 4.77
N ASN A 130 -17.84 -1.85 4.55
CA ASN A 130 -18.75 -2.62 5.40
C ASN A 130 -18.60 -2.27 6.91
N GLY A 131 -18.40 -0.99 7.22
CA GLY A 131 -18.23 -0.50 8.60
C GLY A 131 -16.87 -0.79 9.25
N LYS A 132 -15.91 -1.40 8.53
CA LYS A 132 -14.55 -1.64 9.01
C LYS A 132 -13.56 -0.70 8.32
N GLN A 133 -12.57 -0.22 9.06
CA GLN A 133 -11.46 0.54 8.48
C GLN A 133 -10.62 -0.34 7.58
N VAL A 134 -10.22 0.22 6.44
CA VAL A 134 -9.29 -0.38 5.49
C VAL A 134 -8.07 0.53 5.32
N PHE A 135 -6.93 -0.06 5.01
CA PHE A 135 -5.63 0.63 4.97
C PHE A 135 -4.91 0.46 3.63
N TYR A 136 -5.47 -0.29 2.68
CA TYR A 136 -4.88 -0.37 1.35
C TYR A 136 -4.79 1.02 0.72
N THR A 137 -3.71 1.27 -0.01
CA THR A 137 -3.36 2.61 -0.53
C THR A 137 -3.51 2.73 -2.03
N TYR A 138 -4.04 1.69 -2.69
CA TYR A 138 -4.20 1.64 -4.14
C TYR A 138 -5.67 1.83 -4.54
N HIS A 139 -5.91 2.40 -5.72
CA HIS A 139 -7.24 2.58 -6.28
C HIS A 139 -7.70 1.35 -7.04
N TRP A 140 -6.78 0.71 -7.75
CA TRP A 140 -7.03 -0.46 -8.55
C TRP A 140 -6.00 -1.55 -8.29
N LEU A 141 -6.47 -2.79 -8.27
CA LEU A 141 -5.65 -3.98 -8.27
C LEU A 141 -5.87 -4.76 -9.56
N ILE A 142 -4.82 -4.97 -10.35
CA ILE A 142 -4.84 -5.79 -11.56
C ILE A 142 -4.43 -7.20 -11.20
N ARG A 143 -5.33 -8.15 -11.41
CA ARG A 143 -5.10 -9.57 -11.19
C ARG A 143 -4.30 -10.18 -12.33
N MET A 144 -3.66 -11.32 -12.06
CA MET A 144 -2.87 -12.04 -13.06
C MET A 144 -3.69 -12.64 -14.22
N ASP A 145 -5.03 -12.62 -14.14
CA ASP A 145 -5.92 -12.98 -15.24
C ASP A 145 -6.35 -11.77 -16.09
N GLY A 146 -5.84 -10.57 -15.80
CA GLY A 146 -6.20 -9.31 -16.48
C GLY A 146 -7.46 -8.63 -15.94
N SER A 147 -8.16 -9.23 -14.96
CA SER A 147 -9.25 -8.56 -14.28
C SER A 147 -8.74 -7.44 -13.36
N TRP A 148 -9.64 -6.51 -13.03
CA TRP A 148 -9.35 -5.29 -12.30
C TRP A 148 -10.36 -5.12 -11.18
N GLU A 149 -9.86 -4.93 -9.97
CA GLU A 149 -10.66 -4.77 -8.78
C GLU A 149 -10.53 -3.35 -8.25
N ARG A 150 -11.68 -2.77 -7.91
CA ARG A 150 -11.73 -1.46 -7.27
C ARG A 150 -11.40 -1.61 -5.78
N LEU A 151 -10.40 -0.85 -5.33
CA LEU A 151 -10.02 -0.74 -3.93
C LEU A 151 -10.49 0.61 -3.37
N LEU A 152 -9.74 1.70 -3.62
CA LEU A 152 -10.12 3.07 -3.25
C LEU A 152 -10.96 3.77 -4.33
N ASN A 153 -11.93 4.57 -3.92
CA ASN A 153 -12.72 5.46 -4.77
C ASN A 153 -11.89 6.67 -5.23
N ASP A 154 -12.37 7.40 -6.23
CA ASP A 154 -11.62 8.49 -6.88
C ASP A 154 -11.50 9.73 -6.00
N ASP A 155 -12.42 9.88 -5.06
CA ASP A 155 -12.42 10.89 -4.01
C ASP A 155 -11.53 10.50 -2.81
N GLU A 156 -11.13 9.24 -2.68
CA GLU A 156 -10.24 8.75 -1.64
C GLU A 156 -8.75 8.90 -2.05
N ILE A 157 -7.90 9.39 -1.16
CA ILE A 157 -6.46 9.58 -1.38
C ILE A 157 -5.70 8.35 -0.86
N GLY A 158 -5.11 7.60 -1.78
CA GLY A 158 -4.19 6.51 -1.45
C GLY A 158 -2.82 7.00 -1.03
N TRP A 159 -2.31 6.56 0.12
CA TRP A 159 -0.98 6.93 0.63
C TRP A 159 0.15 6.14 -0.04
N GLN A 160 0.20 6.16 -1.37
CA GLN A 160 0.97 5.22 -2.18
C GLN A 160 2.34 5.74 -2.64
N ALA A 161 2.46 7.02 -2.97
CA ALA A 161 3.63 7.54 -3.67
C ALA A 161 4.80 7.87 -2.73
N GLY A 162 4.55 8.04 -1.43
CA GLY A 162 5.51 8.66 -0.51
C GLY A 162 5.74 10.15 -0.79
N ASN A 163 4.85 10.77 -1.58
CA ASN A 163 4.82 12.20 -1.88
C ASN A 163 3.35 12.65 -1.81
N TRP A 164 3.02 13.51 -0.85
CA TRP A 164 1.64 13.91 -0.57
C TRP A 164 1.00 14.68 -1.72
N GLU A 165 1.74 15.60 -2.35
CA GLU A 165 1.24 16.37 -3.49
C GLU A 165 0.82 15.45 -4.64
N ILE A 166 1.60 14.41 -4.91
CA ILE A 166 1.29 13.41 -5.94
C ILE A 166 0.12 12.53 -5.51
N ASN A 167 0.07 12.06 -4.26
CA ASN A 167 -1.05 11.28 -3.75
C ASN A 167 -2.39 12.03 -3.97
N CYS A 168 -2.43 13.33 -3.68
CA CYS A 168 -3.66 14.14 -3.79
C CYS A 168 -4.23 14.23 -5.21
N ARG A 169 -3.41 14.06 -6.25
CA ARG A 169 -3.79 14.24 -7.67
C ARG A 169 -3.66 12.97 -8.50
N SER A 170 -3.38 11.84 -7.85
CA SER A 170 -3.13 10.57 -8.54
C SER A 170 -4.12 9.48 -8.17
N ILE A 171 -4.20 8.49 -9.05
CA ILE A 171 -4.66 7.15 -8.67
C ILE A 171 -3.47 6.19 -8.72
N ALA A 172 -3.53 5.13 -7.92
CA ALA A 172 -2.57 4.04 -8.00
C ALA A 172 -3.20 2.79 -8.59
N ILE A 173 -2.49 2.20 -9.55
CA ILE A 173 -2.80 0.90 -10.15
C ILE A 173 -1.71 -0.06 -9.70
N CYS A 174 -2.05 -1.08 -8.92
CA CYS A 174 -1.13 -2.08 -8.43
C CYS A 174 -1.35 -3.40 -9.17
N LEU A 175 -0.28 -4.06 -9.61
CA LEU A 175 -0.36 -5.42 -10.14
C LEU A 175 -0.17 -6.44 -9.02
N ASP A 176 -1.02 -7.45 -9.00
CA ASP A 176 -1.01 -8.56 -8.03
C ASP A 176 0.08 -9.60 -8.34
N ASN A 177 1.35 -9.19 -8.27
CA ASN A 177 2.51 -10.06 -8.34
C ASN A 177 3.80 -9.34 -7.90
N ASP A 178 4.89 -10.09 -7.82
CA ASP A 178 6.25 -9.57 -7.79
C ASP A 178 6.82 -9.49 -9.22
N PHE A 179 7.13 -8.26 -9.62
CA PHE A 179 7.77 -7.95 -10.89
C PHE A 179 9.07 -7.16 -10.70
N GLU A 180 9.70 -7.26 -9.54
CA GLU A 180 10.94 -6.56 -9.19
C GLU A 180 12.02 -6.70 -10.27
N ASN A 181 12.13 -7.90 -10.84
CA ASN A 181 13.17 -8.29 -11.80
C ASN A 181 12.63 -8.80 -13.15
N SER A 182 11.33 -8.67 -13.37
CA SER A 182 10.65 -9.21 -14.56
C SER A 182 9.70 -8.16 -15.15
N SER A 183 9.11 -8.50 -16.29
CA SER A 183 8.06 -7.68 -16.88
C SER A 183 6.73 -8.41 -16.78
N PRO A 184 5.61 -7.68 -16.58
CA PRO A 184 4.31 -8.28 -16.69
C PRO A 184 4.13 -8.78 -18.12
N PRO A 185 3.38 -9.88 -18.30
CA PRO A 185 2.95 -10.29 -19.62
C PRO A 185 2.21 -9.16 -20.35
N ASP A 186 2.33 -9.10 -21.68
CA ASP A 186 1.76 -8.01 -22.47
C ASP A 186 0.23 -7.87 -22.27
N PHE A 187 -0.51 -8.97 -22.05
CA PHE A 187 -1.96 -8.91 -21.78
C PHE A 187 -2.31 -8.15 -20.49
N LEU A 188 -1.41 -8.12 -19.48
CA LEU A 188 -1.61 -7.29 -18.29
C LEU A 188 -1.38 -5.81 -18.60
N LEU A 189 -0.42 -5.49 -19.47
CA LEU A 189 -0.22 -4.12 -19.95
C LEU A 189 -1.43 -3.63 -20.76
N GLU A 190 -2.01 -4.49 -21.61
CA GLU A 190 -3.27 -4.23 -22.31
C GLU A 190 -4.42 -3.99 -21.33
N SER A 191 -4.49 -4.78 -20.25
CA SER A 191 -5.51 -4.63 -19.21
C SER A 191 -5.38 -3.29 -18.47
N ILE A 192 -4.16 -2.87 -18.14
CA ILE A 192 -3.88 -1.56 -17.56
C ILE A 192 -4.27 -0.45 -18.54
N ALA A 193 -3.84 -0.54 -19.79
CA ALA A 193 -4.17 0.44 -20.82
C ALA A 193 -5.69 0.59 -21.01
N LYS A 194 -6.42 -0.52 -21.02
CA LYS A 194 -7.88 -0.54 -21.09
C LYS A 194 -8.52 0.19 -19.90
N LEU A 195 -8.11 -0.14 -18.67
CA LEU A 195 -8.56 0.56 -17.46
C LEU A 195 -8.31 2.07 -17.58
N ILE A 196 -7.11 2.49 -17.99
CA ILE A 196 -6.75 3.91 -18.11
C ILE A 196 -7.62 4.61 -19.15
N LYS A 197 -7.80 4.03 -20.36
CA LYS A 197 -8.67 4.59 -21.40
C LYS A 197 -10.12 4.72 -20.96
N GLU A 198 -10.63 3.72 -20.24
CA GLU A 198 -12.04 3.68 -19.84
C GLU A 198 -12.35 4.60 -18.65
N LYS A 199 -11.44 4.75 -17.69
CA LYS A 199 -11.72 5.47 -16.43
C LYS A 199 -10.99 6.80 -16.30
N TYR A 200 -9.85 6.94 -16.97
CA TYR A 200 -8.97 8.10 -16.84
C TYR A 200 -8.48 8.63 -18.19
N PRO A 201 -9.34 8.80 -19.22
CA PRO A 201 -8.92 9.26 -20.55
C PRO A 201 -8.31 10.67 -20.54
N GLN A 202 -8.54 11.45 -19.48
CA GLN A 202 -7.96 12.77 -19.28
C GLN A 202 -6.48 12.75 -18.84
N VAL A 203 -5.97 11.62 -18.34
CA VAL A 203 -4.57 11.52 -17.89
C VAL A 203 -3.67 11.34 -19.10
N LYS A 204 -2.76 12.29 -19.29
CA LYS A 204 -1.82 12.24 -20.41
C LYS A 204 -0.78 11.12 -20.23
N PRO A 205 -0.29 10.50 -21.31
CA PRO A 205 0.74 9.46 -21.22
C PRO A 205 1.99 9.88 -20.43
N GLU A 206 2.42 11.14 -20.53
CA GLU A 206 3.58 11.67 -19.80
C GLU A 206 3.36 11.81 -18.29
N ARG A 207 2.11 11.65 -17.83
CA ARG A 207 1.70 11.69 -16.42
C ARG A 207 1.47 10.30 -15.82
N ILE A 208 1.93 9.26 -16.51
CA ILE A 208 1.93 7.89 -16.01
C ILE A 208 3.34 7.58 -15.52
N PHE A 209 3.44 7.34 -14.22
CA PHE A 209 4.71 7.11 -13.55
C PHE A 209 4.77 5.72 -12.92
N GLY A 210 5.95 5.14 -12.86
CA GLY A 210 6.25 4.07 -11.92
C GLY A 210 6.54 4.68 -10.55
N HIS A 211 6.30 3.94 -9.47
CA HIS A 211 6.59 4.44 -8.12
C HIS A 211 8.06 4.88 -7.95
N LEU A 212 9.00 4.18 -8.59
CA LEU A 212 10.43 4.52 -8.64
C LEU A 212 10.73 5.89 -9.25
N GLU A 213 9.90 6.39 -10.18
CA GLU A 213 10.08 7.71 -10.79
C GLU A 213 9.74 8.83 -9.81
N ILE A 214 8.90 8.53 -8.82
CA ILE A 214 8.49 9.47 -7.78
C ILE A 214 9.41 9.39 -6.57
N LYS A 215 9.87 8.18 -6.24
CA LYS A 215 10.74 7.91 -5.10
C LYS A 215 12.01 7.18 -5.59
N PRO A 216 13.12 7.90 -5.88
CA PRO A 216 14.31 7.33 -6.53
C PRO A 216 15.06 6.20 -5.77
N LYS A 217 14.66 5.86 -4.54
CA LYS A 217 15.31 4.84 -3.69
C LYS A 217 14.52 3.53 -3.58
N ILE A 218 13.48 3.37 -4.38
CA ILE A 218 12.68 2.15 -4.46
C ILE A 218 12.69 1.63 -5.88
N THR A 219 12.38 0.37 -6.02
CA THR A 219 12.42 -0.38 -7.28
C THR A 219 11.04 -0.63 -7.86
N CYS A 220 9.97 -0.55 -7.05
CA CYS A 220 8.58 -0.66 -7.47
C CYS A 220 8.25 0.29 -8.65
N PRO A 221 7.54 -0.16 -9.70
CA PRO A 221 6.94 -1.50 -9.84
C PRO A 221 7.90 -2.57 -10.38
N GLY A 222 9.16 -2.24 -10.62
CA GLY A 222 10.19 -3.18 -11.06
C GLY A 222 11.31 -2.49 -11.81
N ASN A 223 12.50 -3.11 -11.82
CA ASN A 223 13.69 -2.55 -12.47
C ASN A 223 13.58 -2.45 -14.01
N LYS A 224 12.63 -3.16 -14.61
CA LYS A 224 12.32 -3.11 -16.05
C LYS A 224 11.24 -2.11 -16.43
N PHE A 225 10.66 -1.41 -15.46
CA PHE A 225 9.54 -0.51 -15.74
C PHE A 225 9.90 0.58 -16.76
N LEU A 226 11.04 1.26 -16.55
CA LEU A 226 11.46 2.38 -17.42
C LEU A 226 11.91 1.94 -18.81
N THR A 227 12.47 0.74 -18.92
CA THR A 227 13.13 0.26 -20.14
C THR A 227 12.27 -0.66 -20.98
N ASP A 228 11.18 -1.21 -20.43
CA ASP A 228 10.31 -2.17 -21.12
C ASP A 228 8.82 -1.84 -20.91
N TRP A 229 8.33 -1.80 -19.67
CA TRP A 229 6.88 -1.74 -19.44
C TRP A 229 6.28 -0.41 -19.87
N LYS A 230 6.91 0.70 -19.44
CA LYS A 230 6.39 2.04 -19.67
C LYS A 230 6.31 2.34 -21.17
N PRO A 231 7.36 2.13 -21.99
CA PRO A 231 7.24 2.28 -23.44
C PRO A 231 6.06 1.52 -24.05
N LYS A 232 5.92 0.23 -23.74
CA LYS A 232 4.82 -0.61 -24.23
C LYS A 232 3.44 -0.12 -23.77
N LEU A 233 3.32 0.23 -22.50
CA LEU A 233 2.07 0.75 -21.94
C LEU A 233 1.67 2.06 -22.63
N ILE A 234 2.63 2.94 -22.92
CA ILE A 234 2.39 4.21 -23.60
C ILE A 234 1.98 3.98 -25.06
N GLU A 235 2.57 3.01 -25.77
CA GLU A 235 2.15 2.62 -27.11
C GLU A 235 0.71 2.08 -27.16
N LEU A 236 0.27 1.45 -26.06
CA LEU A 236 -1.09 0.93 -25.93
C LEU A 236 -2.13 2.02 -25.61
N LEU A 237 -1.74 3.26 -25.28
CA LEU A 237 -2.64 4.36 -24.88
C LEU A 237 -3.01 5.27 -26.05
#